data_AF-A0A6P1CX31-F1
#
_entry.id   AF-A0A6P1CX31-F1
#
_cell.length_a   1.000
_cell.length_b   1.000
_cell.length_c   1.000
_cell.angle_alpha   90.00
_cell.angle_beta   90.00
_cell.angle_gamma   90.00
#
_symmetry.space_group_name_H-M   'P 1'
#
loop_
_entity.id
_entity.type
_entity.pdbx_description
1 polymer ?
#
loop_
_entity_poly.entity_id
_entity_poly.type
_entity_poly.pdbx_seq_one_letter_code
_entity_poly.pdbx_strand_id
1 'polypeptide(L)' 'MTAGVELRVYAELNDFLPPSARYRALWRPARPHQTVKDVVEAAGVPHT' A
#
# COMPACT_ATOMS: atom_id res chain seq x y z
N MET A 1 -2.73 11.63 -16.07
CA MET A 1 -2.09 10.51 -15.34
C MET A 1 -2.06 10.91 -13.87
N THR A 2 -2.71 10.16 -12.98
CA THR A 2 -2.68 10.45 -11.54
C THR A 2 -1.32 10.06 -10.97
N ALA A 3 -0.70 10.97 -10.21
CA ALA A 3 0.53 10.65 -9.48
C ALA A 3 0.28 9.51 -8.48
N GLY A 4 1.28 8.65 -8.29
CA GLY A 4 1.16 7.47 -7.46
C GLY A 4 2.50 6.83 -7.13
N VAL A 5 2.44 5.78 -6.32
CA VAL A 5 3.59 5.03 -5.83
C VAL A 5 3.36 3.53 -6.00
N GLU A 6 4.45 2.78 -6.12
CA GLU A 6 4.44 1.32 -6.04
C GLU A 6 4.63 0.90 -4.57
N LEU A 7 3.65 0.20 -4.01
CA LEU A 7 3.70 -0.35 -2.67
C LEU A 7 4.04 -1.85 -2.73
N ARG A 8 5.04 -2.27 -1.96
CA ARG A 8 5.37 -3.69 -1.73
C ARG A 8 5.28 -4.00 -0.25
N VAL A 9 4.57 -5.07 0.06
CA VAL A 9 4.33 -5.54 1.43
C VAL A 9 5.04 -6.87 1.59
N TYR A 10 5.73 -7.08 2.72
CA TYR A 10 6.59 -8.24 2.95
C TYR A 10 6.14 -9.06 4.14
N ALA A 11 6.53 -10.34 4.16
CA ALA A 11 6.29 -11.27 5.26
C ALA A 11 4.81 -11.30 5.71
N GLU A 12 4.56 -11.28 7.02
CA GLU A 12 3.25 -11.42 7.67
C GLU A 12 2.33 -10.25 7.36
N LEU A 13 2.88 -9.09 6.98
CA LEU A 13 2.08 -7.94 6.59
C LEU A 13 1.24 -8.20 5.32
N ASN A 14 1.58 -9.21 4.52
CA ASN A 14 0.73 -9.63 3.41
C ASN A 14 -0.61 -10.22 3.85
N ASP A 15 -0.74 -10.67 5.11
CA ASP A 15 -2.00 -11.24 5.58
C ASP A 15 -3.11 -10.21 5.67
N PHE A 16 -2.76 -8.92 5.73
CA PHE A 16 -3.71 -7.79 5.67
C PHE A 16 -4.22 -7.48 4.26
N LEU A 17 -3.60 -8.04 3.20
CA LEU A 17 -4.02 -7.82 1.82
C LEU A 17 -5.01 -8.90 1.34
N PRO A 18 -5.90 -8.55 0.38
CA PRO A 18 -6.68 -9.54 -0.34
C PRO A 18 -5.78 -10.62 -0.96
N PRO A 19 -6.19 -11.90 -1.00
CA PRO A 19 -5.35 -12.99 -1.50
C PRO A 19 -4.75 -12.75 -2.90
N SER A 20 -5.50 -12.09 -3.78
CA SER A 20 -5.05 -11.73 -5.14
C SER A 20 -3.96 -10.66 -5.18
N ALA A 21 -3.79 -9.89 -4.11
CA ALA A 21 -2.86 -8.77 -3.98
C ALA A 21 -1.58 -9.13 -3.21
N ARG A 22 -1.56 -10.30 -2.52
CA ARG A 22 -0.41 -10.72 -1.70
C ARG A 22 0.84 -10.95 -2.55
N TYR A 23 1.99 -10.57 -2.00
CA TYR A 23 3.33 -10.72 -2.57
C TYR A 23 3.47 -10.10 -3.97
N ARG A 24 2.68 -9.06 -4.25
CA ARG A 24 2.70 -8.31 -5.51
C ARG A 24 2.95 -6.84 -5.24
N ALA A 25 3.47 -6.16 -6.26
CA ALA A 25 3.51 -4.72 -6.31
C ALA A 25 2.10 -4.15 -6.54
N LEU A 26 1.70 -3.20 -5.70
CA LEU A 26 0.40 -2.53 -5.80
C LEU A 26 0.63 -1.07 -6.21
N TRP A 27 0.03 -0.66 -7.32
CA TRP A 27 -0.03 0.76 -7.64
C TRP A 27 -1.04 1.46 -6.75
N ARG A 28 -0.63 2.53 -6.07
CA ARG A 28 -1.48 3.34 -5.20
C ARG A 28 -1.45 4.80 -5.66
N PRO A 29 -2.63 5.43 -5.87
CA PRO A 29 -2.67 6.86 -6.12
C PRO A 29 -2.16 7.60 -4.88
N ALA A 30 -1.37 8.64 -5.08
CA ALA A 30 -0.82 9.47 -4.02
C ALA A 30 -1.15 10.94 -4.31
N ARG A 31 -1.68 11.63 -3.30
CA ARG A 31 -1.91 13.09 -3.37
C ARG A 31 -0.68 13.82 -2.83
N PRO A 32 -0.41 15.07 -3.27
CA PRO A 32 0.80 15.81 -2.86
C PRO A 32 1.00 15.96 -1.34
N HIS A 33 -0.07 15.97 -0.54
CA HIS A 33 -0.04 16.12 0.91
C HIS A 33 -0.22 14.79 1.67
N GLN A 34 -0.41 13.67 0.96
CA GLN A 34 -0.66 12.39 1.59
C GLN A 34 0.67 11.79 2.06
N THR A 35 0.74 11.35 3.31
CA THR A 35 1.95 10.77 3.87
C THR A 35 2.10 9.31 3.41
N VAL A 36 3.32 8.76 3.51
CA VAL A 36 3.57 7.33 3.26
C VAL A 36 2.70 6.47 4.18
N LYS A 37 2.59 6.86 5.45
CA LYS A 37 1.68 6.27 6.43
C LYS A 37 0.26 6.15 5.87
N ASP A 38 -0.30 7.25 5.36
CA ASP A 38 -1.69 7.27 4.91
C ASP A 38 -1.89 6.36 3.68
N VAL A 39 -0.88 6.25 2.82
CA VAL A 39 -0.90 5.35 1.66
C VAL A 39 -0.91 3.88 2.10
N VAL A 40 -0.11 3.54 3.12
CA VAL A 40 0.01 2.20 3.70
C VAL A 40 -1.28 1.82 4.44
N GLU A 41 -1.81 2.70 5.30
CA GLU A 41 -3.09 2.48 6.00
C GLU A 41 -4.26 2.35 5.02
N ALA A 42 -4.30 3.17 3.97
CA ALA A 42 -5.33 3.08 2.94
C ALA A 42 -5.23 1.76 2.14
N ALA A 43 -4.07 1.10 2.11
CA ALA A 43 -3.91 -0.24 1.55
C ALA A 43 -4.38 -1.35 2.50
N GLY A 44 -4.80 -1.00 3.73
CA GLY A 44 -5.24 -1.93 4.76
C GLY A 44 -4.10 -2.48 5.63
N VAL A 45 -2.86 -2.03 5.41
CA VAL A 45 -1.69 -2.50 6.14
C VAL A 45 -1.46 -1.58 7.34
N PRO A 46 -1.37 -2.12 8.57
CA PRO A 46 -1.06 -1.30 9.74
C PRO A 46 0.39 -0.80 9.67
N HIS A 47 0.62 0.39 10.19
CA HIS A 47 1.96 0.92 10.45
C HIS A 47 2.00 1.50 11.87
N THR A 48 3.14 1.40 12.55
CA THR A 48 3.40 1.98 13.89
C THR A 48 4.44 3.08 13.80
#